data_AF-A0A367FMB7-F1
#
_entry.id   AF-A0A367FMB7-F1
#
_cell.length_a   1.000
_cell.length_b   1.000
_cell.length_c   1.000
_cell.angle_alpha   90.00
_cell.angle_beta   90.00
_cell.angle_gamma   90.00
#
_symmetry.space_group_name_H-M   'P 1'
#
loop_
_entity.id
_entity.type
_entity.pdbx_description
1 polymer ?
#
loop_
_entity_poly.entity_id
_entity_poly.type
_entity_poly.pdbx_seq_one_letter_code
_entity_poly.pdbx_strand_id
1 'polypeptide(L)'
;MGATQVSAAPTPVKDTTARAIEPAGKVPGGFASWKDLLATQEKLVKAADRVTAAAKAQGGGGFAGVIAAPENHELRVYWKGDTPKRVGDLVGELRKDVPVSVLPAAYSASELRQEMSRLLRKSANVITSIAPKADGSGLAVSGADYNATRSGVADSTVAITVETGVKPALASRWDDSPPWWGGGAWRNASNGGGCSTGFAVTYGGASKILTAGHCGDVGQTATDPTGEVIGSFTQDNNSYDVALIGTSAGGRVFNNNPGSISPEFNNPVIGTFSSYVGLWVCTSGAYSGTNCSIQVQQVGVTINVGYLIYNTVRAEQSAHTNAVGQGDSGGSVEVINASNTSQVYAAGVNTAIDTSTAVPCTGYVTSGRTCAWRMYYAPWANATTAFPGIAITLG
;
A
#
# COMPACT_ATOMS: atom_id res chain seq x y z
N MET A 1 25.61 -36.77 -7.92
CA MET A 1 24.15 -36.59 -7.99
C MET A 1 23.66 -36.23 -6.60
N GLY A 2 23.09 -35.03 -6.44
CA GLY A 2 22.58 -34.53 -5.17
C GLY A 2 22.10 -33.12 -5.37
N ALA A 3 20.88 -32.96 -5.90
CA ALA A 3 20.25 -31.66 -6.05
C ALA A 3 19.85 -31.15 -4.66
N THR A 4 20.45 -30.04 -4.25
CA THR A 4 20.10 -29.30 -3.04
C THR A 4 18.67 -28.79 -3.19
N GLN A 5 17.75 -29.31 -2.37
CA GLN A 5 16.41 -28.77 -2.24
C GLN A 5 16.49 -27.32 -1.73
N VAL A 6 16.08 -26.39 -2.58
CA VAL A 6 15.82 -25.01 -2.16
C VAL A 6 14.55 -25.04 -1.32
N SER A 7 14.65 -24.66 -0.04
CA SER A 7 13.47 -24.52 0.82
C SER A 7 12.53 -23.47 0.22
N ALA A 8 11.25 -23.82 0.11
CA ALA A 8 10.20 -22.92 -0.33
C ALA A 8 10.11 -21.71 0.62
N ALA A 9 9.84 -20.52 0.05
CA ALA A 9 9.53 -19.34 0.83
C ALA A 9 8.26 -19.60 1.67
N PRO A 10 8.17 -19.08 2.91
CA PRO A 10 6.98 -19.23 3.72
C PRO A 10 5.80 -18.51 3.05
N THR A 11 4.67 -19.21 2.96
CA THR A 11 3.40 -18.69 2.45
C THR A 11 3.00 -17.42 3.22
N PRO A 12 2.58 -16.33 2.54
CA PRO A 12 2.03 -15.16 3.21
C PRO A 12 0.87 -15.56 4.13
N VAL A 13 1.01 -15.33 5.44
CA VAL A 13 -0.04 -15.66 6.41
C VAL A 13 -1.12 -14.58 6.34
N LYS A 14 -2.32 -14.97 5.94
CA LYS A 14 -3.54 -14.16 6.06
C LYS A 14 -3.88 -13.92 7.54
N ASP A 15 -3.52 -12.76 8.09
CA ASP A 15 -3.92 -12.38 9.45
C ASP A 15 -5.42 -12.03 9.46
N THR A 16 -6.24 -12.87 10.10
CA THR A 16 -7.68 -12.64 10.27
C THR A 16 -8.02 -11.87 11.55
N THR A 17 -7.00 -11.51 12.35
CA THR A 17 -7.14 -10.86 13.65
C THR A 17 -7.47 -9.37 13.51
N ALA A 18 -8.65 -8.95 13.97
CA ALA A 18 -8.93 -7.54 14.22
C ALA A 18 -8.25 -7.10 15.53
N ARG A 19 -7.52 -5.97 15.56
CA ARG A 19 -6.68 -5.57 16.70
C ARG A 19 -7.02 -4.17 17.26
N ALA A 20 -7.02 -4.04 18.59
CA ALA A 20 -6.86 -2.79 19.34
C ALA A 20 -5.42 -2.72 19.93
N ILE A 21 -4.79 -1.54 20.07
CA ILE A 21 -3.33 -1.41 20.24
C ILE A 21 -2.91 -1.08 21.69
N GLU A 22 -2.43 -2.09 22.42
CA GLU A 22 -1.48 -1.93 23.55
C GLU A 22 -0.39 -3.02 23.48
N PRO A 23 0.91 -2.69 23.55
CA PRO A 23 1.97 -3.70 23.46
C PRO A 23 2.06 -4.57 24.73
N ALA A 24 2.26 -5.89 24.55
CA ALA A 24 2.50 -6.80 25.66
C ALA A 24 3.98 -6.77 26.11
N GLY A 25 4.23 -7.01 27.40
CA GLY A 25 5.58 -7.20 27.96
C GLY A 25 6.12 -6.03 28.79
N LYS A 26 7.35 -6.19 29.31
CA LYS A 26 8.05 -5.16 30.09
C LYS A 26 8.37 -3.97 29.21
N VAL A 27 7.99 -2.77 29.66
CA VAL A 27 8.27 -1.52 28.94
C VAL A 27 9.79 -1.30 28.90
N PRO A 28 10.40 -1.12 27.71
CA PRO A 28 11.83 -0.90 27.57
C PRO A 28 12.24 0.51 28.05
N GLY A 29 13.53 0.81 28.10
CA GLY A 29 14.01 2.18 28.37
C GLY A 29 13.75 2.73 29.78
N GLY A 30 13.30 1.88 30.73
CA GLY A 30 13.05 2.30 32.11
C GLY A 30 11.74 3.09 32.33
N PHE A 31 10.84 3.11 31.34
CA PHE A 31 9.53 3.73 31.48
C PHE A 31 8.62 2.98 32.46
N ALA A 32 7.73 3.72 33.15
CA ALA A 32 6.78 3.16 34.11
C ALA A 32 5.59 2.44 33.43
N SER A 33 5.22 2.84 32.22
CA SER A 33 4.13 2.24 31.45
C SER A 33 4.33 2.39 29.93
N TRP A 34 3.66 1.54 29.14
CA TRP A 34 3.62 1.68 27.68
C TRP A 34 3.03 3.02 27.26
N LYS A 35 2.07 3.54 28.03
CA LYS A 35 1.50 4.88 27.82
C LYS A 35 2.58 5.96 27.91
N ASP A 36 3.49 5.89 28.89
CA ASP A 36 4.56 6.89 29.07
C ASP A 36 5.62 6.81 27.97
N LEU A 37 5.97 5.59 27.55
CA LEU A 37 6.86 5.36 26.41
C LEU A 37 6.26 5.94 25.13
N LEU A 38 4.99 5.63 24.85
CA LEU A 38 4.29 6.08 23.64
C LEU A 38 4.12 7.61 23.64
N ALA A 39 3.79 8.22 24.78
CA ALA A 39 3.74 9.67 24.92
C ALA A 39 5.10 10.34 24.66
N THR A 40 6.20 9.69 25.07
CA THR A 40 7.56 10.18 24.79
C THR A 40 7.92 10.01 23.32
N GLN A 41 7.58 8.86 22.73
CA GLN A 41 7.74 8.61 21.30
C GLN A 41 6.99 9.64 20.46
N GLU A 42 5.75 9.99 20.82
CA GLU A 42 4.96 11.01 20.11
C GLU A 42 5.67 12.36 20.08
N LYS A 43 6.23 12.80 21.22
CA LYS A 43 7.00 14.06 21.29
C LYS A 43 8.25 14.01 20.40
N LEU A 44 8.99 12.90 20.43
CA LEU A 44 10.18 12.71 19.61
C LEU A 44 9.84 12.67 18.11
N VAL A 45 8.74 12.04 17.72
CA VAL A 45 8.26 11.99 16.33
C VAL A 45 7.85 13.38 15.85
N LYS A 46 7.10 14.15 16.64
CA LYS A 46 6.74 15.54 16.29
C LYS A 46 7.99 16.40 16.06
N ALA A 47 9.01 16.25 16.90
CA ALA A 47 10.28 16.95 16.72
C ALA A 47 11.03 16.46 15.47
N ALA A 48 11.07 15.14 15.23
CA ALA A 48 11.68 14.53 14.05
C ALA A 48 11.04 15.00 12.74
N ASP A 49 9.70 15.13 12.71
CA ASP A 49 8.94 15.62 11.56
C ASP A 49 9.27 17.08 11.26
N ARG A 50 9.34 17.93 12.29
CA ARG A 50 9.71 19.35 12.15
C ARG A 50 11.13 19.49 11.58
N VAL A 51 12.10 18.73 12.11
CA VAL A 51 13.49 18.75 11.63
C VAL A 51 13.57 18.24 10.19
N THR A 52 12.91 17.12 9.88
CA THR A 52 12.90 16.53 8.53
C THR A 52 12.25 17.46 7.51
N ALA A 53 11.15 18.13 7.87
CA ALA A 53 10.50 19.12 7.02
C ALA A 53 11.38 20.35 6.78
N ALA A 54 12.04 20.87 7.82
CA ALA A 54 12.98 21.99 7.69
C ALA A 54 14.19 21.63 6.81
N ALA A 55 14.72 20.42 6.95
CA ALA A 55 15.79 19.91 6.10
C ALA A 55 15.36 19.83 4.62
N LYS A 56 14.17 19.26 4.34
CA LYS A 56 13.60 19.19 2.99
C LYS A 56 13.39 20.57 2.37
N ALA A 57 12.86 21.53 3.14
CA ALA A 57 12.62 22.91 2.69
C ALA A 57 13.91 23.69 2.36
N GLN A 58 15.08 23.18 2.75
CA GLN A 58 16.40 23.73 2.41
C GLN A 58 17.11 22.89 1.32
N GLY A 59 16.37 22.08 0.56
CA GLY A 59 16.91 21.21 -0.48
C GLY A 59 17.62 19.96 0.06
N GLY A 60 17.53 19.69 1.36
CA GLY A 60 18.09 18.48 1.99
C GLY A 60 19.62 18.45 2.06
N GLY A 61 20.31 19.57 1.82
CA GLY A 61 21.77 19.63 1.83
C GLY A 61 22.34 19.19 3.18
N GLY A 62 23.22 18.19 3.18
CA GLY A 62 23.88 17.67 4.39
C GLY A 62 23.03 16.76 5.28
N PHE A 63 21.70 16.89 5.31
CA PHE A 63 20.85 16.05 6.16
C PHE A 63 20.99 14.56 5.82
N ALA A 64 21.28 13.72 6.81
CA ALA A 64 21.48 12.28 6.66
C ALA A 64 20.29 11.45 7.16
N GLY A 65 19.71 11.82 8.30
CA GLY A 65 18.59 11.09 8.89
C GLY A 65 18.31 11.51 10.33
N VAL A 66 17.30 10.87 10.91
CA VAL A 66 16.92 11.05 12.32
C VAL A 66 16.70 9.69 12.97
N ILE A 67 17.01 9.59 14.26
CA ILE A 67 16.63 8.47 15.11
C ILE A 67 15.85 9.05 16.29
N ALA A 68 14.57 8.73 16.38
CA ALA A 68 13.78 8.93 17.59
C ALA A 68 14.08 7.76 18.53
N ALA A 69 14.81 8.02 19.63
CA ALA A 69 15.24 7.00 20.59
C ALA A 69 14.46 7.17 21.91
N PRO A 70 13.20 6.70 22.01
CA PRO A 70 12.40 6.85 23.21
C PRO A 70 13.09 6.24 24.44
N GLU A 71 13.80 5.12 24.29
CA GLU A 71 14.56 4.47 25.37
C GLU A 71 15.73 5.31 25.89
N ASN A 72 16.20 6.28 25.10
CA ASN A 72 17.21 7.26 25.50
C ASN A 72 16.61 8.65 25.74
N HIS A 73 15.29 8.80 25.62
CA HIS A 73 14.58 10.08 25.73
C HIS A 73 15.14 11.19 24.83
N GLU A 74 15.63 10.85 23.63
CA GLU A 74 16.35 11.79 22.78
C GLU A 74 16.02 11.63 21.30
N LEU A 75 16.01 12.74 20.59
CA LEU A 75 16.05 12.79 19.14
C LEU A 75 17.49 12.99 18.66
N ARG A 76 18.01 12.05 17.87
CA ARG A 76 19.33 12.19 17.22
C ARG A 76 19.12 12.61 15.77
N VAL A 77 19.74 13.71 15.37
CA VAL A 77 19.69 14.28 14.02
C VAL A 77 21.07 14.14 13.42
N TYR A 78 21.20 13.48 12.27
CA TYR A 78 22.48 13.24 11.63
C TYR A 78 22.68 14.19 10.44
N TRP A 79 23.82 14.87 10.40
CA TRP A 79 24.12 15.90 9.41
C TRP A 79 25.56 15.81 8.92
N LYS A 80 25.73 15.87 7.60
CA LYS A 80 27.02 15.97 6.92
C LYS A 80 27.38 17.44 6.73
N GLY A 81 28.56 17.81 7.23
CA GLY A 81 29.03 19.20 7.19
C GLY A 81 28.25 20.10 8.14
N ASP A 82 28.31 21.41 7.89
CA ASP A 82 27.68 22.39 8.76
C ASP A 82 26.16 22.33 8.69
N THR A 83 25.52 22.35 9.86
CA THR A 83 24.06 22.41 9.96
C THR A 83 23.59 23.83 9.60
N PRO A 84 22.65 24.01 8.64
CA PRO A 84 22.13 25.32 8.27
C PRO A 84 21.57 26.06 9.48
N LYS A 85 21.80 27.37 9.54
CA LYS A 85 21.35 28.21 10.66
C LYS A 85 19.88 28.00 11.02
N ARG A 86 18.99 27.92 10.02
CA ARG A 86 17.56 27.68 10.22
C ARG A 86 17.24 26.36 10.93
N VAL A 87 18.01 25.31 10.64
CA VAL A 87 17.88 24.00 11.31
C VAL A 87 18.47 24.05 12.71
N GLY A 88 19.60 24.74 12.88
CA GLY A 88 20.19 25.00 14.20
C GLY A 88 19.24 25.77 15.13
N ASP A 89 18.59 26.82 14.63
CA ASP A 89 17.62 27.61 15.36
C ASP A 89 16.39 26.76 15.75
N LEU A 90 15.87 25.95 14.82
CA LEU A 90 14.77 25.01 15.09
C LEU A 90 15.14 23.95 16.13
N VAL A 91 16.35 23.37 16.05
CA VAL A 91 16.83 22.43 17.05
C VAL A 91 16.94 23.10 18.43
N GLY A 92 17.41 24.36 18.48
CA GLY A 92 17.41 25.15 19.70
C GLY A 92 16.03 25.38 20.31
N GLU A 93 15.01 25.56 19.46
CA GLU A 93 13.61 25.64 19.89
C GLU A 93 13.11 24.29 20.44
N LEU A 94 13.31 23.20 19.70
CA LEU A 94 12.83 21.85 20.05
C LEU A 94 13.46 21.32 21.34
N ARG A 95 14.69 21.73 21.66
CA ARG A 95 15.39 21.39 22.90
C ARG A 95 14.68 21.82 24.18
N LYS A 96 13.71 22.73 24.09
CA LYS A 96 12.85 23.11 25.22
C LYS A 96 11.87 22.00 25.61
N ASP A 97 11.49 21.14 24.65
CA ASP A 97 10.46 20.12 24.82
C ASP A 97 11.03 18.70 24.83
N VAL A 98 12.07 18.43 24.01
CA VAL A 98 12.74 17.13 23.92
C VAL A 98 14.25 17.30 23.76
N PRO A 99 15.09 16.47 24.40
CA PRO A 99 16.53 16.44 24.10
C PRO A 99 16.76 16.16 22.60
N VAL A 100 17.58 17.01 21.96
CA VAL A 100 17.97 16.85 20.55
C VAL A 100 19.47 16.95 20.42
N SER A 101 20.11 15.89 19.92
CA SER A 101 21.52 15.90 19.52
C SER A 101 21.66 16.00 18.02
N VAL A 102 22.54 16.89 17.57
CA VAL A 102 22.94 16.96 16.16
C VAL A 102 24.32 16.31 16.06
N LEU A 103 24.38 15.19 15.34
CA LEU A 103 25.55 14.32 15.24
C LEU A 103 26.11 14.37 13.81
N PRO A 104 27.43 14.23 13.65
CA PRO A 104 28.04 14.22 12.33
C PRO A 104 27.65 12.95 11.55
N ALA A 105 27.47 13.10 10.24
CA ALA A 105 27.28 12.02 9.29
C ALA A 105 28.37 12.03 8.20
N ALA A 106 28.80 10.85 7.76
CA ALA A 106 29.76 10.73 6.66
C ALA A 106 29.12 11.05 5.30
N TYR A 107 27.85 10.66 5.13
CA TYR A 107 27.08 10.85 3.90
C TYR A 107 25.73 11.49 4.19
N SER A 108 25.32 12.39 3.30
CA SER A 108 23.95 12.91 3.30
C SER A 108 22.96 11.88 2.75
N ALA A 109 21.69 12.05 3.07
CA ALA A 109 20.62 11.18 2.59
C ALA A 109 20.46 11.28 1.06
N SER A 110 20.86 12.39 0.44
CA SER A 110 20.88 12.54 -1.02
C SER A 110 21.95 11.65 -1.64
N GLU A 111 23.18 11.69 -1.12
CA GLU A 111 24.30 10.87 -1.60
C GLU A 111 24.02 9.38 -1.43
N LEU A 112 23.49 8.97 -0.27
CA LEU A 112 23.10 7.58 -0.02
C LEU A 112 22.00 7.11 -0.97
N ARG A 113 21.00 7.93 -1.29
CA ARG A 113 19.94 7.58 -2.25
C ARG A 113 20.42 7.52 -3.70
N GLN A 114 21.33 8.41 -4.08
CA GLN A 114 21.96 8.38 -5.41
C GLN A 114 22.77 7.10 -5.58
N GLU A 115 23.54 6.73 -4.57
CA GLU A 115 24.35 5.52 -4.59
C GLU A 115 23.50 4.24 -4.55
N MET A 116 22.44 4.21 -3.72
CA MET A 116 21.45 3.16 -3.74
C MET A 116 20.85 2.96 -5.14
N SER A 117 20.49 4.06 -5.81
CA SER A 117 19.92 4.03 -7.16
C SER A 117 20.93 3.51 -8.21
N ARG A 118 22.22 3.83 -8.05
CA ARG A 118 23.29 3.33 -8.92
C ARG A 118 23.51 1.83 -8.73
N LEU A 119 23.59 1.36 -7.49
CA LEU A 119 23.77 -0.05 -7.15
C LEU A 119 22.57 -0.89 -7.61
N LEU A 120 21.35 -0.38 -7.46
CA LEU A 120 20.15 -1.05 -7.97
C LEU A 120 20.17 -1.20 -9.49
N ARG A 121 20.53 -0.16 -10.25
CA ARG A 121 20.65 -0.28 -11.72
C ARG A 121 21.68 -1.31 -12.16
N LYS A 122 22.77 -1.47 -11.39
CA LYS A 122 23.88 -2.36 -11.73
C LYS A 122 23.65 -3.80 -11.30
N SER A 123 23.05 -4.02 -10.13
CA SER A 123 23.11 -5.30 -9.41
C SER A 123 21.77 -5.70 -8.80
N ALA A 124 20.66 -5.24 -9.38
CA ALA A 124 19.30 -5.64 -9.00
C ALA A 124 19.11 -7.17 -8.95
N ASN A 125 19.87 -7.94 -9.73
CA ASN A 125 19.77 -9.40 -9.76
C ASN A 125 20.34 -10.10 -8.51
N VAL A 126 21.14 -9.42 -7.69
CA VAL A 126 21.77 -9.99 -6.47
C VAL A 126 21.45 -9.21 -5.19
N ILE A 127 20.81 -8.04 -5.32
CA ILE A 127 20.34 -7.22 -4.20
C ILE A 127 18.86 -7.55 -3.96
N THR A 128 18.51 -7.92 -2.74
CA THR A 128 17.12 -8.15 -2.34
C THR A 128 16.56 -6.98 -1.52
N SER A 129 17.38 -6.29 -0.73
CA SER A 129 17.04 -4.99 -0.13
C SER A 129 18.25 -4.08 -0.04
N ILE A 130 18.01 -2.77 -0.03
CA ILE A 130 19.03 -1.75 0.14
C ILE A 130 18.42 -0.50 0.78
N ALA A 131 19.09 0.05 1.80
CA ALA A 131 18.61 1.22 2.51
C ALA A 131 19.75 2.08 3.07
N PRO A 132 19.60 3.42 3.11
CA PRO A 132 20.46 4.29 3.90
C PRO A 132 20.39 3.96 5.39
N LYS A 133 21.54 3.90 6.06
CA LYS A 133 21.58 3.90 7.52
C LYS A 133 21.22 5.30 8.02
N ALA A 134 20.31 5.37 9.00
CA ALA A 134 19.79 6.64 9.52
C ALA A 134 20.87 7.55 10.13
N ASP A 135 22.00 6.97 10.55
CA ASP A 135 23.18 7.68 11.05
C ASP A 135 24.07 8.29 9.93
N GLY A 136 23.74 8.04 8.66
CA GLY A 136 24.50 8.51 7.52
C GLY A 136 25.85 7.84 7.32
N SER A 137 26.12 6.70 7.98
CA SER A 137 27.39 6.00 7.90
C SER A 137 27.58 5.21 6.59
N GLY A 138 26.49 4.90 5.88
CA GLY A 138 26.54 4.09 4.65
C GLY A 138 25.20 3.47 4.30
N LEU A 139 25.23 2.39 3.50
CA LEU A 139 24.05 1.60 3.15
C LEU A 139 24.07 0.24 3.86
N ALA A 140 22.90 -0.22 4.27
CA ALA A 140 22.65 -1.64 4.54
C ALA A 140 22.15 -2.28 3.25
N VAL A 141 22.76 -3.38 2.83
CA VAL A 141 22.41 -4.14 1.63
C VAL A 141 22.18 -5.58 2.04
N SER A 142 21.16 -6.21 1.49
CA SER A 142 20.96 -7.64 1.70
C SER A 142 20.76 -8.37 0.38
N GLY A 143 21.00 -9.68 0.42
CA GLY A 143 20.74 -10.57 -0.70
C GLY A 143 20.67 -12.03 -0.30
N ALA A 144 20.21 -12.82 -1.26
CA ALA A 144 20.03 -14.27 -1.09
C ALA A 144 21.36 -15.01 -0.85
N ASP A 145 22.46 -14.51 -1.42
CA ASP A 145 23.81 -15.04 -1.28
C ASP A 145 24.78 -13.92 -0.90
N TYR A 146 25.46 -14.07 0.24
CA TYR A 146 26.38 -13.05 0.76
C TYR A 146 27.46 -12.63 -0.25
N ASN A 147 28.11 -13.62 -0.87
CA ASN A 147 29.28 -13.39 -1.71
C ASN A 147 28.89 -12.73 -3.02
N ALA A 148 27.79 -13.16 -3.63
CA ALA A 148 27.21 -12.56 -4.82
C ALA A 148 26.77 -11.11 -4.55
N THR A 149 26.06 -10.86 -3.45
CA THR A 149 25.63 -9.51 -3.06
C THR A 149 26.83 -8.61 -2.76
N ARG A 150 27.80 -9.10 -1.98
CA ARG A 150 29.02 -8.37 -1.66
C ARG A 150 29.82 -8.01 -2.91
N SER A 151 29.89 -8.91 -3.88
CA SER A 151 30.53 -8.68 -5.17
C SER A 151 29.76 -7.67 -6.03
N GLY A 152 28.43 -7.75 -6.05
CA GLY A 152 27.56 -6.82 -6.79
C GLY A 152 27.70 -5.37 -6.33
N VAL A 153 27.96 -5.16 -5.03
CA VAL A 153 28.14 -3.83 -4.42
C VAL A 153 29.60 -3.49 -4.12
N ALA A 154 30.56 -4.24 -4.68
CA ALA A 154 31.98 -4.07 -4.37
C ALA A 154 32.55 -2.71 -4.78
N ASP A 155 31.97 -2.07 -5.81
CA ASP A 155 32.36 -0.75 -6.30
C ASP A 155 31.55 0.37 -5.65
N SER A 156 30.94 0.15 -4.49
CA SER A 156 30.17 1.20 -3.84
C SER A 156 31.06 2.38 -3.43
N THR A 157 30.56 3.60 -3.64
CA THR A 157 31.24 4.82 -3.22
C THR A 157 30.98 5.19 -1.77
N VAL A 158 30.18 4.40 -1.05
CA VAL A 158 29.85 4.58 0.37
C VAL A 158 30.10 3.28 1.14
N ALA A 159 30.18 3.35 2.46
CA ALA A 159 30.34 2.13 3.25
C ALA A 159 29.11 1.22 3.10
N ILE A 160 29.35 -0.08 2.91
CA ILE A 160 28.29 -1.08 2.80
C ILE A 160 28.40 -2.06 3.96
N THR A 161 27.27 -2.35 4.59
CA THR A 161 27.10 -3.56 5.41
C THR A 161 26.24 -4.54 4.65
N VAL A 162 26.74 -5.76 4.44
CA VAL A 162 25.98 -6.83 3.77
C VAL A 162 25.38 -7.75 4.81
N GLU A 163 24.08 -7.96 4.73
CA GLU A 163 23.33 -8.89 5.57
C GLU A 163 22.93 -10.14 4.77
N THR A 164 23.05 -11.31 5.38
CA THR A 164 22.78 -12.61 4.74
C THR A 164 21.36 -13.10 4.98
N GLY A 165 20.74 -13.70 3.97
CA GLY A 165 19.52 -14.50 4.14
C GLY A 165 18.23 -13.68 4.19
N VAL A 166 18.29 -12.39 3.92
CA VAL A 166 17.09 -11.54 3.80
C VAL A 166 16.59 -11.65 2.36
N LYS A 167 15.55 -12.45 2.14
CA LYS A 167 14.72 -12.40 0.94
C LYS A 167 13.39 -11.76 1.35
N PRO A 168 13.14 -10.47 1.11
CA PRO A 168 11.79 -9.94 1.10
C PRO A 168 10.95 -10.79 0.14
N ALA A 169 10.04 -11.57 0.71
CA ALA A 169 8.90 -12.10 0.00
C ALA A 169 7.80 -11.02 0.02
N LEU A 170 6.97 -10.98 -1.02
CA LEU A 170 5.78 -10.14 -1.03
C LEU A 170 4.80 -10.69 0.02
N ALA A 171 4.10 -9.83 0.75
CA ALA A 171 3.05 -10.26 1.67
C ALA A 171 1.71 -9.58 1.33
N SER A 172 0.69 -10.45 1.29
CA SER A 172 -0.78 -10.33 1.49
C SER A 172 -1.73 -9.85 0.39
N ARG A 173 -1.45 -8.87 -0.48
CA ARG A 173 -2.39 -8.53 -1.58
C ARG A 173 -1.88 -8.77 -3.00
N TRP A 174 -0.58 -8.89 -3.22
CA TRP A 174 0.03 -9.21 -4.54
C TRP A 174 0.43 -10.67 -4.71
N ASP A 175 0.28 -11.44 -3.63
CA ASP A 175 0.52 -12.87 -3.48
C ASP A 175 -0.53 -13.32 -2.44
N ASP A 176 -1.80 -13.17 -2.84
CA ASP A 176 -2.95 -13.58 -2.03
C ASP A 176 -3.17 -15.10 -2.20
N SER A 177 -4.03 -15.71 -1.40
CA SER A 177 -4.37 -17.14 -1.54
C SER A 177 -5.85 -17.39 -1.29
N PRO A 178 -6.41 -18.54 -1.71
CA PRO A 178 -7.79 -18.89 -1.37
C PRO A 178 -8.00 -18.99 0.17
N PRO A 179 -9.12 -18.50 0.73
CA PRO A 179 -10.18 -17.78 0.03
C PRO A 179 -9.73 -16.35 -0.31
N TRP A 180 -9.83 -15.97 -1.58
CA TRP A 180 -9.36 -14.67 -2.09
C TRP A 180 -10.16 -13.52 -1.48
N TRP A 181 -9.51 -12.40 -1.19
CA TRP A 181 -10.13 -11.21 -0.59
C TRP A 181 -10.18 -10.04 -1.58
N GLY A 182 -11.01 -9.04 -1.27
CA GLY A 182 -11.03 -7.76 -1.99
C GLY A 182 -9.74 -6.98 -1.81
N GLY A 183 -9.41 -6.12 -2.77
CA GLY A 183 -8.18 -5.32 -2.80
C GLY A 183 -6.93 -6.09 -3.21
N GLY A 184 -7.05 -7.37 -3.57
CA GLY A 184 -5.98 -8.23 -4.07
C GLY A 184 -5.65 -7.94 -5.54
N ALA A 185 -4.38 -8.02 -5.92
CA ALA A 185 -3.93 -7.87 -7.29
C ALA A 185 -4.29 -9.13 -8.08
N TRP A 186 -4.70 -8.93 -9.32
CA TRP A 186 -4.76 -10.01 -10.28
C TRP A 186 -4.38 -9.54 -11.68
N ARG A 187 -4.00 -10.49 -12.52
CA ARG A 187 -3.63 -10.32 -13.92
C ARG A 187 -4.51 -11.20 -14.79
N ASN A 188 -4.93 -10.64 -15.92
CA ASN A 188 -5.53 -11.42 -16.98
C ASN A 188 -4.44 -12.23 -17.68
N ALA A 189 -4.51 -13.55 -17.59
CA ALA A 189 -3.50 -14.45 -18.13
C ALA A 189 -3.35 -14.35 -19.66
N SER A 190 -4.38 -13.88 -20.36
CA SER A 190 -4.41 -13.81 -21.82
C SER A 190 -3.66 -12.59 -22.38
N ASN A 191 -3.64 -11.48 -21.65
CA ASN A 191 -3.08 -10.20 -22.16
C ASN A 191 -2.15 -9.49 -21.16
N GLY A 192 -2.00 -10.02 -19.94
CA GLY A 192 -1.15 -9.46 -18.88
C GLY A 192 -1.70 -8.22 -18.19
N GLY A 193 -2.92 -7.77 -18.53
CA GLY A 193 -3.59 -6.62 -17.94
C GLY A 193 -3.80 -6.80 -16.44
N GLY A 194 -3.45 -5.77 -15.66
CA GLY A 194 -3.52 -5.80 -14.20
C GLY A 194 -4.74 -5.08 -13.67
N CYS A 195 -5.47 -5.74 -12.75
CA CYS A 195 -6.62 -5.19 -12.04
C CYS A 195 -6.57 -5.60 -10.56
N SER A 196 -7.61 -5.22 -9.82
CA SER A 196 -7.81 -5.56 -8.41
C SER A 196 -9.11 -6.35 -8.23
N THR A 197 -9.18 -7.17 -7.20
CA THR A 197 -10.41 -7.86 -6.77
C THR A 197 -11.28 -6.91 -5.94
N GLY A 198 -12.60 -7.04 -6.04
CA GLY A 198 -13.58 -6.19 -5.35
C GLY A 198 -14.12 -6.84 -4.09
N PHE A 199 -15.14 -7.68 -4.24
CA PHE A 199 -15.81 -8.32 -3.09
C PHE A 199 -16.12 -9.80 -3.36
N ALA A 200 -16.00 -10.62 -2.33
CA ALA A 200 -16.54 -11.97 -2.37
C ALA A 200 -18.07 -11.94 -2.46
N VAL A 201 -18.62 -12.76 -3.35
CA VAL A 201 -20.07 -12.85 -3.60
C VAL A 201 -20.46 -14.31 -3.83
N THR A 202 -21.74 -14.61 -3.65
CA THR A 202 -22.34 -15.84 -4.14
C THR A 202 -23.23 -15.53 -5.34
N TYR A 203 -23.15 -16.37 -6.37
CA TYR A 203 -24.01 -16.28 -7.55
C TYR A 203 -24.25 -17.67 -8.12
N GLY A 204 -25.53 -18.01 -8.36
CA GLY A 204 -25.91 -19.36 -8.80
C GLY A 204 -25.49 -20.47 -7.84
N GLY A 205 -25.39 -20.18 -6.54
CA GLY A 205 -24.95 -21.14 -5.52
C GLY A 205 -23.44 -21.36 -5.43
N ALA A 206 -22.63 -20.68 -6.25
CA ALA A 206 -21.18 -20.78 -6.25
C ALA A 206 -20.51 -19.54 -5.63
N SER A 207 -19.38 -19.75 -4.95
CA SER A 207 -18.49 -18.65 -4.52
C SER A 207 -17.82 -18.02 -5.74
N LYS A 208 -17.74 -16.68 -5.72
CA LYS A 208 -17.17 -15.82 -6.76
C LYS A 208 -16.49 -14.62 -6.13
N ILE A 209 -15.65 -13.92 -6.89
CA ILE A 209 -15.18 -12.58 -6.53
C ILE A 209 -15.56 -11.58 -7.63
N LEU A 210 -16.17 -10.47 -7.22
CA LEU A 210 -16.58 -9.35 -8.07
C LEU A 210 -15.35 -8.52 -8.47
N THR A 211 -15.29 -8.07 -9.71
CA THR A 211 -14.27 -7.16 -10.27
C THR A 211 -14.91 -6.27 -11.34
N ALA A 212 -14.14 -5.40 -11.99
CA ALA A 212 -14.60 -4.62 -13.14
C ALA A 212 -14.65 -5.46 -14.42
N GLY A 213 -15.64 -5.19 -15.27
CA GLY A 213 -15.90 -5.92 -16.52
C GLY A 213 -14.80 -5.72 -17.56
N HIS A 214 -14.31 -4.48 -17.67
CA HIS A 214 -13.26 -4.14 -18.64
C HIS A 214 -11.91 -4.83 -18.43
N CYS A 215 -11.73 -5.55 -17.32
CA CYS A 215 -10.49 -6.25 -17.02
C CYS A 215 -10.36 -7.60 -17.74
N GLY A 216 -11.45 -8.18 -18.24
CA GLY A 216 -11.41 -9.45 -18.96
C GLY A 216 -12.77 -9.98 -19.40
N ASP A 217 -12.72 -10.96 -20.30
CA ASP A 217 -13.90 -11.59 -20.90
C ASP A 217 -14.19 -12.97 -20.28
N VAL A 218 -15.45 -13.41 -20.37
CA VAL A 218 -15.87 -14.76 -19.95
C VAL A 218 -14.98 -15.84 -20.56
N GLY A 219 -14.52 -16.77 -19.73
CA GLY A 219 -13.62 -17.86 -20.11
C GLY A 219 -12.13 -17.53 -19.96
N GLN A 220 -11.75 -16.25 -19.81
CA GLN A 220 -10.36 -15.88 -19.53
C GLN A 220 -9.98 -16.20 -18.09
N THR A 221 -8.70 -16.48 -17.87
CA THR A 221 -8.16 -16.85 -16.55
C THR A 221 -7.58 -15.63 -15.84
N ALA A 222 -7.97 -15.46 -14.58
CA ALA A 222 -7.33 -14.55 -13.64
C ALA A 222 -6.25 -15.31 -12.87
N THR A 223 -5.03 -14.76 -12.87
CA THR A 223 -3.95 -15.20 -11.98
C THR A 223 -3.63 -14.08 -11.00
N ASP A 224 -3.02 -14.37 -9.87
CA ASP A 224 -2.33 -13.35 -9.11
C ASP A 224 -1.04 -12.89 -9.88
N PRO A 225 -0.34 -11.86 -9.39
CA PRO A 225 0.95 -11.46 -9.95
C PRO A 225 2.08 -12.49 -9.85
N THR A 226 1.99 -13.50 -8.98
CA THR A 226 2.98 -14.58 -8.86
C THR A 226 2.76 -15.72 -9.86
N GLY A 227 1.56 -15.78 -10.45
CA GLY A 227 1.13 -16.77 -11.44
C GLY A 227 0.20 -17.84 -10.87
N GLU A 228 -0.19 -17.76 -9.60
CA GLU A 228 -1.22 -18.63 -9.02
C GLU A 228 -2.57 -18.35 -9.68
N VAL A 229 -3.27 -19.41 -10.09
CA VAL A 229 -4.60 -19.28 -10.69
C VAL A 229 -5.62 -18.93 -9.62
N ILE A 230 -6.21 -17.74 -9.73
CA ILE A 230 -7.34 -17.32 -8.90
C ILE A 230 -8.60 -18.02 -9.39
N GLY A 231 -8.86 -18.01 -10.69
CA GLY A 231 -10.07 -18.56 -11.28
C GLY A 231 -10.28 -18.13 -12.71
N SER A 232 -11.47 -18.37 -13.25
CA SER A 232 -11.87 -17.91 -14.58
C SER A 232 -13.05 -16.97 -14.52
N PHE A 233 -13.13 -16.03 -15.47
CA PHE A 233 -14.28 -15.17 -15.65
C PHE A 233 -15.51 -16.01 -16.01
N THR A 234 -16.54 -15.95 -15.19
CA THR A 234 -17.78 -16.70 -15.42
C THR A 234 -18.95 -15.82 -15.84
N GLN A 235 -18.90 -14.54 -15.52
CA GLN A 235 -19.89 -13.54 -15.94
C GLN A 235 -19.19 -12.21 -16.22
N ASP A 236 -19.70 -11.47 -17.19
CA ASP A 236 -19.26 -10.11 -17.51
C ASP A 236 -20.47 -9.28 -17.95
N ASN A 237 -20.44 -7.99 -17.64
CA ASN A 237 -21.34 -6.98 -18.17
C ASN A 237 -20.61 -5.65 -18.35
N ASN A 238 -20.05 -5.45 -19.54
CA ASN A 238 -19.36 -4.21 -19.92
C ASN A 238 -20.22 -2.95 -19.84
N SER A 239 -21.55 -3.05 -20.01
CA SER A 239 -22.45 -1.87 -19.93
C SER A 239 -22.56 -1.31 -18.50
N TYR A 240 -22.30 -2.15 -17.50
CA TYR A 240 -22.31 -1.78 -16.08
C TYR A 240 -20.91 -1.87 -15.44
N ASP A 241 -19.91 -2.25 -16.23
CA ASP A 241 -18.51 -2.49 -15.87
C ASP A 241 -18.32 -3.36 -14.63
N VAL A 242 -19.00 -4.52 -14.61
CA VAL A 242 -18.88 -5.52 -13.54
C VAL A 242 -18.69 -6.90 -14.12
N ALA A 243 -17.85 -7.71 -13.49
CA ALA A 243 -17.61 -9.11 -13.84
C ALA A 243 -17.39 -10.00 -12.61
N LEU A 244 -17.55 -11.30 -12.78
CA LEU A 244 -17.38 -12.31 -11.74
C LEU A 244 -16.30 -13.31 -12.13
N ILE A 245 -15.34 -13.50 -11.23
CA ILE A 245 -14.34 -14.57 -11.32
C ILE A 245 -14.81 -15.75 -10.46
N GLY A 246 -14.88 -16.92 -11.07
CA GLY A 246 -15.15 -18.21 -10.43
C GLY A 246 -14.03 -18.64 -9.50
N THR A 247 -14.22 -18.51 -8.19
CA THR A 247 -13.18 -18.86 -7.21
C THR A 247 -13.72 -19.03 -5.79
N SER A 248 -12.90 -19.56 -4.88
CA SER A 248 -13.17 -19.52 -3.44
C SER A 248 -12.81 -18.12 -2.90
N ALA A 249 -13.80 -17.34 -2.50
CA ALA A 249 -13.60 -15.97 -2.02
C ALA A 249 -14.16 -15.78 -0.60
N GLY A 250 -13.52 -14.90 0.19
CA GLY A 250 -13.90 -14.58 1.57
C GLY A 250 -14.42 -13.15 1.71
N GLY A 251 -15.39 -12.93 2.59
CA GLY A 251 -16.07 -11.65 2.82
C GLY A 251 -15.21 -10.56 3.49
N ARG A 252 -13.97 -10.36 3.01
CA ARG A 252 -12.97 -9.44 3.57
C ARG A 252 -12.31 -8.64 2.46
N VAL A 253 -11.83 -7.45 2.81
CA VAL A 253 -11.05 -6.58 1.92
C VAL A 253 -9.79 -6.11 2.62
N PHE A 254 -8.64 -6.14 1.94
CA PHE A 254 -7.41 -5.50 2.41
C PHE A 254 -7.62 -4.00 2.55
N ASN A 255 -7.30 -3.42 3.70
CA ASN A 255 -7.61 -2.03 4.02
C ASN A 255 -6.45 -1.23 4.61
N ASN A 256 -5.28 -1.37 3.98
CA ASN A 256 -4.05 -0.68 4.34
C ASN A 256 -3.34 -0.12 3.10
N ASN A 257 -2.21 0.56 3.30
CA ASN A 257 -1.30 0.90 2.20
C ASN A 257 -0.47 -0.32 1.76
N PRO A 258 -0.38 -0.60 0.46
CA PRO A 258 0.34 -1.75 -0.07
C PRO A 258 1.85 -1.55 0.06
N GLY A 259 2.59 -2.63 0.28
CA GLY A 259 4.04 -2.58 0.46
C GLY A 259 4.51 -2.18 1.86
N SER A 260 3.61 -2.03 2.83
CA SER A 260 4.00 -2.06 4.24
C SER A 260 4.18 -3.51 4.66
N ILE A 261 5.37 -3.83 5.16
CA ILE A 261 5.64 -5.06 5.91
C ILE A 261 4.49 -5.34 6.89
N SER A 262 4.16 -6.63 7.00
CA SER A 262 3.06 -7.19 7.77
C SER A 262 2.73 -6.46 9.09
N PRO A 263 1.43 -6.31 9.43
CA PRO A 263 0.29 -6.91 8.72
C PRO A 263 -0.40 -5.88 7.82
N GLU A 264 -0.55 -6.21 6.54
CA GLU A 264 -1.67 -5.69 5.79
C GLU A 264 -2.94 -6.19 6.47
N PHE A 265 -3.69 -5.29 7.11
CA PHE A 265 -4.93 -5.69 7.75
C PHE A 265 -6.07 -5.68 6.75
N ASN A 266 -7.08 -6.47 7.05
CA ASN A 266 -8.32 -6.56 6.29
C ASN A 266 -9.48 -6.21 7.20
N ASN A 267 -10.59 -5.81 6.59
CA ASN A 267 -11.85 -5.59 7.29
C ASN A 267 -12.92 -6.56 6.78
N PRO A 268 -13.72 -7.16 7.66
CA PRO A 268 -14.90 -7.90 7.26
C PRO A 268 -15.91 -6.96 6.58
N VAL A 269 -16.49 -7.47 5.50
CA VAL A 269 -17.63 -6.89 4.82
C VAL A 269 -18.88 -7.34 5.56
N ILE A 270 -19.66 -6.39 6.06
CA ILE A 270 -20.83 -6.67 6.91
C ILE A 270 -22.17 -6.42 6.22
N GLY A 271 -22.13 -6.06 4.94
CA GLY A 271 -23.30 -5.86 4.11
C GLY A 271 -23.00 -4.99 2.91
N THR A 272 -24.07 -4.52 2.27
CA THR A 272 -24.01 -3.63 1.10
C THR A 272 -24.53 -2.25 1.48
N PHE A 273 -24.05 -1.21 0.79
CA PHE A 273 -24.50 0.16 0.97
C PHE A 273 -24.82 0.80 -0.38
N SER A 274 -25.93 1.55 -0.44
CA SER A 274 -26.29 2.30 -1.64
C SER A 274 -25.47 3.59 -1.75
N SER A 275 -25.15 3.99 -2.97
CA SER A 275 -24.42 5.24 -3.21
C SER A 275 -25.37 6.43 -3.29
N TYR A 276 -25.10 7.48 -2.51
CA TYR A 276 -25.83 8.74 -2.51
C TYR A 276 -24.85 9.90 -2.61
N VAL A 277 -25.26 10.99 -3.27
CA VAL A 277 -24.48 12.24 -3.31
C VAL A 277 -24.23 12.75 -1.90
N GLY A 278 -22.99 13.17 -1.63
CA GLY A 278 -22.54 13.66 -0.33
C GLY A 278 -21.93 12.59 0.58
N LEU A 279 -22.09 11.30 0.29
CA LEU A 279 -21.44 10.23 1.06
C LEU A 279 -19.93 10.27 0.93
N TRP A 280 -19.24 9.89 2.00
CA TRP A 280 -17.80 9.64 2.01
C TRP A 280 -17.54 8.15 1.88
N VAL A 281 -16.65 7.80 0.96
CA VAL A 281 -16.24 6.43 0.68
C VAL A 281 -14.72 6.30 0.81
N CYS A 282 -14.29 5.05 0.98
CA CYS A 282 -12.92 4.63 0.77
C CYS A 282 -12.86 3.71 -0.44
N THR A 283 -11.69 3.59 -1.05
CA THR A 283 -11.41 2.60 -2.09
C THR A 283 -10.25 1.74 -1.68
N SER A 284 -10.24 0.45 -2.01
CA SER A 284 -9.05 -0.39 -1.87
C SER A 284 -8.72 -1.11 -3.18
N GLY A 285 -7.61 -0.70 -3.78
CA GLY A 285 -7.01 -1.36 -4.93
C GLY A 285 -5.62 -1.91 -4.59
N ALA A 286 -5.18 -2.92 -5.33
CA ALA A 286 -3.90 -3.55 -5.08
C ALA A 286 -2.70 -2.62 -5.35
N TYR A 287 -2.94 -1.57 -6.12
CA TYR A 287 -1.95 -0.73 -6.74
C TYR A 287 -1.77 0.58 -5.97
N SER A 288 -2.87 1.28 -5.67
CA SER A 288 -2.85 2.52 -4.87
C SER A 288 -3.05 2.29 -3.38
N GLY A 289 -3.62 1.16 -2.99
CA GLY A 289 -3.98 0.90 -1.60
C GLY A 289 -5.32 1.43 -1.18
N THR A 290 -5.47 1.61 0.13
CA THR A 290 -6.66 2.19 0.72
C THR A 290 -6.59 3.71 0.70
N ASN A 291 -7.44 4.33 -0.11
CA ASN A 291 -7.60 5.78 -0.17
C ASN A 291 -8.98 6.15 0.34
N CYS A 292 -9.05 7.09 1.27
CA CYS A 292 -10.29 7.61 1.87
C CYS A 292 -10.41 9.11 1.62
N SER A 293 -11.42 9.74 2.25
CA SER A 293 -11.77 11.15 2.03
C SER A 293 -12.17 11.41 0.58
N ILE A 294 -12.92 10.47 0.01
CA ILE A 294 -13.49 10.56 -1.33
C ILE A 294 -15.00 10.81 -1.15
N GLN A 295 -15.50 11.93 -1.66
CA GLN A 295 -16.91 12.27 -1.55
C GLN A 295 -17.63 12.00 -2.87
N VAL A 296 -18.78 11.34 -2.80
CA VAL A 296 -19.67 11.13 -3.94
C VAL A 296 -20.25 12.47 -4.39
N GLN A 297 -19.96 12.84 -5.64
CA GLN A 297 -20.40 14.09 -6.23
C GLN A 297 -21.65 13.90 -7.09
N GLN A 298 -21.75 12.79 -7.82
CA GLN A 298 -22.87 12.49 -8.72
C GLN A 298 -23.14 10.99 -8.75
N VAL A 299 -24.41 10.62 -8.86
CA VAL A 299 -24.87 9.23 -9.06
C VAL A 299 -25.65 9.13 -10.38
N GLY A 300 -25.76 7.93 -10.95
CA GLY A 300 -26.47 7.72 -12.22
C GLY A 300 -25.73 8.28 -13.44
N VAL A 301 -24.41 8.44 -13.36
CA VAL A 301 -23.59 9.02 -14.42
C VAL A 301 -23.33 7.97 -15.50
N THR A 302 -23.59 8.33 -16.76
CA THR A 302 -23.11 7.54 -17.91
C THR A 302 -21.79 8.13 -18.38
N ILE A 303 -20.76 7.30 -18.48
CA ILE A 303 -19.44 7.69 -18.99
C ILE A 303 -19.15 7.05 -20.35
N ASN A 304 -18.35 7.73 -21.17
CA ASN A 304 -17.85 7.20 -22.44
C ASN A 304 -16.34 7.08 -22.37
N VAL A 305 -15.83 5.85 -22.37
CA VAL A 305 -14.39 5.53 -22.31
C VAL A 305 -13.90 4.83 -23.59
N GLY A 306 -14.58 5.10 -24.72
CA GLY A 306 -14.48 4.33 -25.97
C GLY A 306 -15.69 3.39 -26.16
N TYR A 307 -16.43 3.14 -25.09
CA TYR A 307 -17.76 2.56 -25.05
C TYR A 307 -18.53 3.16 -23.86
N LEU A 308 -19.85 2.96 -23.83
CA LEU A 308 -20.71 3.51 -22.78
C LEU A 308 -20.76 2.60 -21.56
N ILE A 309 -20.56 3.18 -20.38
CA ILE A 309 -20.80 2.54 -19.09
C ILE A 309 -21.88 3.34 -18.39
N TYR A 310 -22.98 2.68 -18.04
CA TYR A 310 -24.18 3.29 -17.49
C TYR A 310 -24.18 3.25 -15.96
N ASN A 311 -24.91 4.21 -15.37
CA ASN A 311 -25.24 4.23 -13.95
C ASN A 311 -24.01 4.18 -13.01
N THR A 312 -22.90 4.77 -13.42
CA THR A 312 -21.71 4.93 -12.57
C THR A 312 -21.92 6.03 -11.53
N VAL A 313 -21.03 6.06 -10.55
CA VAL A 313 -20.96 7.12 -9.54
C VAL A 313 -19.65 7.89 -9.74
N ARG A 314 -19.74 9.22 -9.84
CA ARG A 314 -18.57 10.11 -9.85
C ARG A 314 -18.24 10.53 -8.42
N ALA A 315 -17.00 10.35 -8.01
CA ALA A 315 -16.52 10.75 -6.69
C ALA A 315 -15.17 11.44 -6.77
N GLU A 316 -14.88 12.32 -5.80
CA GLU A 316 -13.71 13.18 -5.80
C GLU A 316 -13.01 13.13 -4.43
N GLN A 317 -11.68 13.03 -4.46
CA GLN A 317 -10.84 13.10 -3.26
C GLN A 317 -10.71 14.56 -2.82
N SER A 318 -11.05 14.85 -1.56
CA SER A 318 -11.26 16.22 -1.06
C SER A 318 -10.02 17.11 -1.00
N ALA A 319 -8.84 16.52 -0.87
CA ALA A 319 -7.55 17.20 -0.90
C ALA A 319 -6.91 17.21 -2.30
N HIS A 320 -7.63 16.73 -3.32
CA HIS A 320 -7.12 16.47 -4.66
C HIS A 320 -5.82 15.64 -4.67
N THR A 321 -5.73 14.65 -3.78
CA THR A 321 -4.72 13.58 -3.87
C THR A 321 -5.30 12.36 -4.57
N ASN A 322 -4.48 11.35 -4.87
CA ASN A 322 -4.92 10.12 -5.53
C ASN A 322 -6.17 9.51 -4.87
N ALA A 323 -7.27 9.39 -5.62
CA ALA A 323 -8.42 8.58 -5.26
C ALA A 323 -8.16 7.12 -5.66
N VAL A 324 -7.93 6.91 -6.96
CA VAL A 324 -7.57 5.63 -7.57
C VAL A 324 -6.69 5.88 -8.80
N GLY A 325 -6.07 4.83 -9.32
CA GLY A 325 -5.33 4.87 -10.58
C GLY A 325 -5.43 3.59 -11.40
N GLN A 326 -4.73 3.59 -12.53
CA GLN A 326 -4.59 2.40 -13.37
C GLN A 326 -4.08 1.23 -12.51
N GLY A 327 -4.75 0.07 -12.63
CA GLY A 327 -4.53 -1.12 -11.81
C GLY A 327 -5.50 -1.29 -10.64
N ASP A 328 -6.12 -0.21 -10.15
CA ASP A 328 -7.12 -0.28 -9.07
C ASP A 328 -8.52 -0.66 -9.57
N SER A 329 -8.71 -0.76 -10.89
CA SER A 329 -9.93 -1.24 -11.55
C SER A 329 -10.41 -2.56 -10.94
N GLY A 330 -11.70 -2.64 -10.62
CA GLY A 330 -12.30 -3.78 -9.94
C GLY A 330 -12.08 -3.82 -8.43
N GLY A 331 -11.14 -3.01 -7.90
CA GLY A 331 -10.93 -2.82 -6.47
C GLY A 331 -12.18 -2.30 -5.75
N SER A 332 -12.26 -2.53 -4.45
CA SER A 332 -13.45 -2.21 -3.66
C SER A 332 -13.67 -0.70 -3.54
N VAL A 333 -14.95 -0.32 -3.47
CA VAL A 333 -15.44 0.96 -2.97
C VAL A 333 -16.33 0.69 -1.76
N GLU A 334 -16.01 1.34 -0.65
CA GLU A 334 -16.45 0.94 0.68
C GLU A 334 -16.99 2.12 1.48
N VAL A 335 -17.99 1.84 2.31
CA VAL A 335 -18.44 2.76 3.37
C VAL A 335 -18.00 2.17 4.71
N ILE A 336 -17.25 2.95 5.49
CA ILE A 336 -16.81 2.54 6.84
C ILE A 336 -18.03 2.47 7.75
N ASN A 337 -18.16 1.39 8.51
CA ASN A 337 -19.19 1.29 9.55
C ASN A 337 -18.89 2.27 10.69
N ALA A 338 -19.75 3.28 10.86
CA ALA A 338 -19.59 4.29 11.91
C ALA A 338 -19.63 3.70 13.33
N SER A 339 -20.33 2.59 13.53
CA SER A 339 -20.42 1.91 14.84
C SER A 339 -19.19 1.04 15.15
N ASN A 340 -18.45 0.64 14.12
CA ASN A 340 -17.21 -0.12 14.26
C ASN A 340 -16.35 0.09 13.01
N THR A 341 -15.37 0.99 13.10
CA THR A 341 -14.51 1.37 11.97
C THR A 341 -13.59 0.24 11.50
N SER A 342 -13.62 -0.93 12.15
CA SER A 342 -12.97 -2.14 11.68
C SER A 342 -13.85 -2.96 10.73
N GLN A 343 -15.04 -2.47 10.35
CA GLN A 343 -15.98 -3.13 9.46
C GLN A 343 -16.37 -2.21 8.32
N VAL A 344 -16.68 -2.78 7.17
CA VAL A 344 -17.02 -2.02 5.96
C VAL A 344 -18.27 -2.57 5.28
N TYR A 345 -18.98 -1.69 4.59
CA TYR A 345 -20.06 -2.06 3.69
C TYR A 345 -19.59 -1.93 2.23
N ALA A 346 -20.00 -2.87 1.39
CA ALA A 346 -19.72 -2.85 -0.04
C ALA A 346 -20.61 -1.80 -0.74
N ALA A 347 -20.00 -0.77 -1.32
CA ALA A 347 -20.70 0.28 -2.08
C ALA A 347 -20.57 0.13 -3.60
N GLY A 348 -19.50 -0.50 -4.10
CA GLY A 348 -19.26 -0.71 -5.53
C GLY A 348 -17.83 -1.15 -5.85
N VAL A 349 -17.48 -1.21 -7.14
CA VAL A 349 -16.11 -1.50 -7.59
C VAL A 349 -15.58 -0.40 -8.51
N ASN A 350 -14.28 -0.12 -8.42
CA ASN A 350 -13.62 0.92 -9.21
C ASN A 350 -13.73 0.65 -10.72
N THR A 351 -14.09 1.67 -11.49
CA THR A 351 -14.30 1.58 -12.94
C THR A 351 -13.26 2.39 -13.71
N ALA A 352 -13.21 3.71 -13.50
CA ALA A 352 -12.42 4.59 -14.33
C ALA A 352 -11.88 5.81 -13.57
N ILE A 353 -10.91 6.48 -14.17
CA ILE A 353 -10.33 7.75 -13.68
C ILE A 353 -10.61 8.88 -14.67
N ASP A 354 -10.72 10.11 -14.17
CA ASP A 354 -10.65 11.31 -15.03
C ASP A 354 -9.19 11.73 -15.20
N THR A 355 -8.61 11.44 -16.35
CA THR A 355 -7.19 11.73 -16.63
C THR A 355 -6.85 13.22 -16.70
N SER A 356 -7.84 14.11 -16.84
CA SER A 356 -7.62 15.56 -16.72
C SER A 356 -7.33 16.00 -15.29
N THR A 357 -7.62 15.14 -14.32
CA THR A 357 -7.42 15.34 -12.88
C THR A 357 -6.23 14.54 -12.34
N ALA A 358 -5.25 14.27 -13.22
CA ALA A 358 -4.11 13.43 -12.91
C ALA A 358 -3.26 14.02 -11.76
N VAL A 359 -2.84 13.13 -10.85
CA VAL A 359 -2.00 13.43 -9.69
C VAL A 359 -0.96 12.34 -9.49
N PRO A 360 0.10 12.60 -8.71
CA PRO A 360 1.08 11.57 -8.39
C PRO A 360 0.42 10.32 -7.80
N CYS A 361 0.77 9.16 -8.35
CA CYS A 361 0.33 7.89 -7.82
C CYS A 361 0.90 7.63 -6.43
N THR A 362 0.07 7.03 -5.58
CA THR A 362 0.43 6.51 -4.25
C THR A 362 0.39 4.99 -4.26
N GLY A 363 0.77 4.36 -3.14
CA GLY A 363 0.75 2.91 -2.99
C GLY A 363 2.04 2.24 -3.49
N TYR A 364 1.91 1.05 -4.08
CA TYR A 364 3.02 0.12 -4.29
C TYR A 364 3.74 0.34 -5.62
N VAL A 365 2.98 0.54 -6.70
CA VAL A 365 3.55 0.76 -8.05
C VAL A 365 3.29 2.20 -8.50
N THR A 366 4.10 3.15 -8.07
CA THR A 366 3.80 4.59 -8.33
C THR A 366 4.27 5.10 -9.70
N SER A 367 5.12 4.35 -10.40
CA SER A 367 5.66 4.73 -11.71
C SER A 367 4.97 4.00 -12.86
N GLY A 368 4.86 4.66 -14.02
CA GLY A 368 4.33 4.06 -15.25
C GLY A 368 2.81 3.87 -15.25
N ARG A 369 2.11 4.54 -14.34
CA ARG A 369 0.65 4.54 -14.21
C ARG A 369 0.11 5.96 -14.13
N THR A 370 -1.14 6.16 -14.52
CA THR A 370 -1.89 7.38 -14.25
C THR A 370 -2.80 7.18 -13.04
N CYS A 371 -2.78 8.14 -12.11
CA CYS A 371 -3.69 8.21 -10.97
C CYS A 371 -4.41 9.55 -10.98
N ALA A 372 -5.62 9.61 -10.42
CA ALA A 372 -6.47 10.79 -10.49
C ALA A 372 -7.16 11.05 -9.14
N TRP A 373 -7.46 12.32 -8.85
CA TRP A 373 -8.28 12.67 -7.68
C TRP A 373 -9.78 12.57 -7.94
N ARG A 374 -10.21 12.55 -9.21
CA ARG A 374 -11.59 12.25 -9.60
C ARG A 374 -11.67 10.85 -10.22
N MET A 375 -12.66 10.10 -9.77
CA MET A 375 -12.88 8.71 -10.15
C MET A 375 -14.34 8.41 -10.47
N TYR A 376 -14.55 7.27 -11.11
CA TYR A 376 -15.83 6.65 -11.37
C TYR A 376 -15.84 5.21 -10.85
N TYR A 377 -16.94 4.79 -10.25
CA TYR A 377 -17.14 3.41 -9.83
C TYR A 377 -18.51 2.88 -10.21
N ALA A 378 -18.60 1.57 -10.44
CA ALA A 378 -19.84 0.85 -10.61
C ALA A 378 -20.47 0.61 -9.23
N PRO A 379 -21.62 1.21 -8.88
CA PRO A 379 -22.25 1.01 -7.57
C PRO A 379 -22.75 -0.43 -7.42
N TRP A 380 -22.99 -0.89 -6.18
CA TRP A 380 -23.53 -2.24 -5.92
C TRP A 380 -24.80 -2.55 -6.74
N ALA A 381 -25.64 -1.54 -6.99
CA ALA A 381 -26.82 -1.66 -7.84
C ALA A 381 -26.48 -2.23 -9.24
N ASN A 382 -25.35 -1.82 -9.84
CA ASN A 382 -24.90 -2.33 -11.14
C ASN A 382 -24.67 -3.85 -11.09
N ALA A 383 -24.05 -4.37 -10.03
CA ALA A 383 -23.86 -5.81 -9.85
C ALA A 383 -25.20 -6.55 -9.73
N THR A 384 -26.15 -6.02 -8.94
CA THR A 384 -27.48 -6.64 -8.79
C THR A 384 -28.34 -6.56 -10.06
N THR A 385 -28.16 -5.53 -10.89
CA THR A 385 -28.82 -5.39 -12.18
C THR A 385 -28.21 -6.32 -13.23
N ALA A 386 -26.88 -6.39 -13.29
CA ALA A 386 -26.17 -7.24 -14.23
C ALA A 386 -26.35 -8.74 -13.90
N PHE A 387 -26.36 -9.09 -12.61
CA PHE A 387 -26.38 -10.46 -12.12
C PHE A 387 -27.52 -10.67 -11.11
N PRO A 388 -28.79 -10.76 -11.55
CA PRO A 388 -29.91 -10.96 -10.65
C PRO A 388 -29.73 -12.21 -9.77
N GLY A 389 -29.82 -12.04 -8.45
CA GLY A 389 -29.57 -13.11 -7.47
C GLY A 389 -28.14 -13.17 -6.93
N ILE A 390 -27.25 -12.26 -7.33
CA ILE A 390 -25.96 -12.06 -6.67
C ILE A 390 -26.16 -11.62 -5.22
N ALA A 391 -25.38 -12.17 -4.30
CA ALA A 391 -25.39 -11.78 -2.89
C ALA A 391 -23.97 -11.54 -2.37
N ILE A 392 -23.79 -10.53 -1.53
CA ILE A 392 -22.50 -10.26 -0.87
C ILE A 392 -22.15 -11.40 0.09
N THR A 393 -20.89 -11.81 0.14
CA THR A 393 -20.39 -12.71 1.18
C THR A 393 -19.93 -11.89 2.38
N LEU A 394 -20.47 -12.20 3.56
CA LEU A 394 -20.11 -11.52 4.81
C LEU A 394 -18.86 -12.14 5.44
N GLY A 395 -18.10 -11.37 6.24
CA GLY A 395 -16.79 -11.79 6.79
C GLY A 395 -16.61 -11.74 8.30
#